data_AF-A0A817M8Y1-F1
#
_entry.id   AF-A0A817M8Y1-F1
#
_cell.length_a   1.000
_cell.length_b   1.000
_cell.length_c   1.000
_cell.angle_alpha   90.00
_cell.angle_beta   90.00
_cell.angle_gamma   90.00
#
_symmetry.space_group_name_H-M   'P 1'
#
loop_
_entity.id
_entity.type
_entity.pdbx_description
1 polymer ?
#
loop_
_entity_poly.entity_id
_entity_poly.type
_entity_poly.pdbx_seq_one_letter_code
_entity_poly.pdbx_strand_id
1 'polypeptide(L)' 'MSSKSILQEPVAIVDIVCEFTGDIHSPTDLWHALEHSRDVGTAIPAERTDFVSSCAHMLNQDKD' A
#
# COMPACT_ATOMS: atom_id res chain seq x y z
N MET A 1 -27.76 -32.45 17.31
CA MET A 1 -26.37 -32.09 17.00
C MET A 1 -26.39 -31.36 15.66
N SER A 2 -26.20 -30.04 15.67
CA SER A 2 -26.24 -29.23 14.45
C SER A 2 -25.01 -29.56 13.60
N SER A 3 -25.22 -29.99 12.36
CA SER A 3 -24.15 -30.14 11.38
C SER A 3 -23.55 -28.75 11.13
N LYS A 4 -22.37 -28.49 11.68
CA LYS A 4 -21.62 -27.27 11.38
C LYS A 4 -21.10 -27.44 9.95
N SER A 5 -21.70 -26.69 9.03
CA SER A 5 -21.20 -26.56 7.67
C SER A 5 -19.74 -26.12 7.70
N ILE A 6 -18.86 -26.86 7.02
CA ILE A 6 -17.46 -26.48 6.77
C ILE A 6 -17.32 -25.06 6.17
N LEU A 7 -18.36 -24.54 5.52
CA LEU A 7 -18.37 -23.19 4.97
C LEU A 7 -18.61 -22.08 6.01
N GLN A 8 -18.93 -22.42 7.27
CA GLN A 8 -19.19 -21.48 8.36
C GLN A 8 -18.22 -21.63 9.52
N GLU A 9 -17.06 -22.25 9.29
CA GLU A 9 -16.01 -22.27 10.29
C GLU A 9 -15.34 -20.88 10.38
N PRO A 10 -15.39 -20.22 11.54
CA PRO A 10 -14.76 -18.91 11.69
C PRO A 10 -13.23 -19.04 11.58
N VAL A 11 -12.63 -18.21 10.73
CA VAL A 11 -11.17 -18.09 10.64
C VAL A 11 -10.73 -16.93 11.54
N ALA A 12 -9.86 -17.22 12.50
CA ALA A 12 -9.25 -16.19 13.34
C ALA A 12 -8.09 -15.52 12.59
N ILE A 13 -8.08 -14.20 12.58
CA ILE A 13 -6.89 -13.42 12.24
C ILE A 13 -6.02 -13.40 13.50
N VAL A 14 -4.90 -14.11 13.47
CA VAL A 14 -4.01 -14.25 14.62
C VAL A 14 -2.89 -13.22 14.61
N ASP A 15 -2.57 -12.67 13.45
CA ASP A 15 -1.54 -11.65 13.29
C ASP A 15 -1.71 -10.86 11.98
N ILE A 16 -1.13 -9.67 11.95
CA ILE A 16 -0.98 -8.81 10.77
C ILE A 16 0.37 -8.08 10.82
N VAL A 17 1.02 -7.94 9.67
CA VAL A 17 2.25 -7.17 9.51
C VAL A 17 1.95 -5.95 8.64
N CYS A 18 2.52 -4.81 9.01
CA CYS A 18 2.22 -3.52 8.40
C CYS A 18 3.50 -2.87 7.87
N GLU A 19 3.49 -2.48 6.60
CA GLU A 19 4.53 -1.70 5.94
C GLU A 19 3.83 -0.72 5.01
N PHE A 20 3.41 0.42 5.54
CA PHE A 20 2.68 1.45 4.81
C PHE A 20 3.47 2.76 4.74
N THR A 21 3.05 3.64 3.84
CA THR A 21 3.63 4.99 3.73
C THR A 21 3.32 5.81 4.99
N GLY A 22 4.14 6.83 5.24
CA GLY A 22 3.96 7.69 6.41
C GLY A 22 4.48 7.09 7.71
N ASP A 23 5.54 6.27 7.64
CA ASP A 23 6.26 5.71 8.79
C ASP A 23 5.37 4.78 9.64
N ILE A 24 4.65 3.86 8.98
CA ILE A 24 3.73 2.91 9.61
C ILE A 24 4.28 1.50 9.43
N HIS A 25 4.92 0.99 10.49
CA HIS A 25 5.62 -0.30 10.50
C HIS A 25 4.99 -1.32 11.45
N SER A 26 3.87 -0.97 12.09
CA SER A 26 3.17 -1.85 13.02
C SER A 26 1.65 -1.66 13.00
N PRO A 27 0.88 -2.64 13.49
CA PRO A 27 -0.56 -2.49 13.67
C PRO A 27 -0.95 -1.32 14.58
N THR A 28 -0.12 -1.02 15.58
CA THR A 28 -0.32 0.09 16.50
C THR A 28 -0.16 1.43 15.77
N ASP A 29 0.87 1.57 14.94
CA ASP A 29 1.10 2.79 14.16
C ASP A 29 -0.05 3.03 13.18
N LEU A 30 -0.54 1.95 12.55
CA LEU A 30 -1.69 2.01 11.66
C LEU A 30 -2.93 2.49 12.41
N TRP A 31 -3.20 1.93 13.59
CA TRP A 31 -4.37 2.32 14.38
C TRP A 31 -4.31 3.79 14.79
N HIS A 32 -3.13 4.28 15.22
CA HIS A 32 -2.94 5.69 15.52
C HIS A 32 -3.13 6.58 14.29
N ALA A 33 -2.65 6.17 13.12
CA ALA A 33 -2.85 6.95 11.89
C ALA A 33 -4.34 7.06 11.51
N LEU A 34 -5.11 5.98 11.66
CA LEU A 34 -6.55 5.96 11.39
C LEU A 34 -7.34 6.81 12.40
N GLU A 35 -7.03 6.67 13.68
CA GLU A 35 -7.66 7.47 14.75
C GLU A 35 -7.50 8.98 14.51
N HIS A 36 -6.33 9.39 14.03
CA HIS A 36 -6.02 10.79 13.76
C HIS A 36 -6.31 11.21 12.30
N SER A 37 -6.87 10.32 11.48
CA SER A 37 -7.15 10.56 10.04
C SER A 37 -5.96 11.19 9.30
N ARG A 38 -4.74 10.67 9.55
CA ARG A 38 -3.50 11.22 8.97
C ARG A 38 -3.49 11.05 7.45
N ASP A 39 -3.22 12.14 6.73
CA ASP A 39 -2.85 12.07 5.32
C ASP A 39 -1.38 11.67 5.19
N VAL A 40 -1.15 10.52 4.54
CA VAL A 40 0.18 9.95 4.29
C VAL A 40 0.50 9.87 2.80
N GLY A 41 -0.35 10.48 1.96
CA GLY A 41 -0.13 10.58 0.53
C GLY A 41 1.03 11.50 0.20
N THR A 42 2.00 11.01 -0.56
CA THR A 42 3.10 11.81 -1.11
C THR A 42 2.99 11.86 -2.63
N ALA A 43 3.72 12.80 -3.25
CA ALA A 43 4.00 12.68 -4.67
C ALA A 43 4.67 11.33 -4.96
N ILE A 44 4.43 10.78 -6.16
CA ILE A 44 5.12 9.58 -6.58
C ILE A 44 6.61 9.94 -6.74
N PRO A 45 7.53 9.21 -6.08
CA PRO A 45 8.95 9.48 -6.22
C PRO A 45 9.42 9.32 -7.66
N ALA A 46 10.33 10.19 -8.12
CA ALA A 46 10.79 10.20 -9.50
C ALA A 46 11.29 8.82 -9.93
N GLU A 47 12.07 8.15 -9.06
CA GLU A 47 12.67 6.82 -9.25
C GLU A 47 11.65 5.69 -9.50
N ARG A 48 10.38 5.92 -9.16
CA ARG A 48 9.28 4.97 -9.40
C ARG A 48 8.64 5.15 -10.78
N THR A 49 8.94 6.26 -11.46
CA THR A 49 8.34 6.70 -12.72
C THR A 49 9.36 6.93 -13.84
N ASP A 50 10.64 6.64 -13.59
CA ASP A 50 11.77 6.80 -14.51
C ASP A 50 11.51 6.28 -15.91
N PHE A 51 10.72 5.21 -16.05
CA PHE A 51 10.38 4.63 -17.34
C PHE A 51 9.57 5.60 -18.22
N VAL A 52 8.62 6.37 -17.66
CA VAL A 52 7.82 7.35 -18.42
C VAL A 52 8.65 8.59 -18.74
N SER A 53 9.44 9.06 -17.77
CA SER A 53 10.36 10.18 -17.95
C SER A 53 11.47 9.86 -18.97
N SER A 54 11.96 8.63 -19.00
CA SER A 54 12.95 8.14 -19.97
C SER A 54 12.37 8.08 -21.39
N CYS A 55 11.14 7.61 -21.58
CA CYS A 55 10.48 7.65 -22.88
C CYS A 55 10.21 9.09 -23.35
N ALA A 56 9.81 9.98 -22.44
CA ALA A 56 9.65 11.40 -22.73
C ALA A 56 10.97 12.06 -23.13
N HIS A 57 12.09 11.70 -22.50
CA HIS A 57 13.41 12.15 -22.93
C HIS A 57 13.72 11.63 -24.34
N MET A 58 13.52 10.34 -24.61
CA MET A 58 13.77 9.73 -25.92
C MET A 58 12.97 10.38 -27.07
N LEU A 59 11.68 10.65 -26.87
CA LEU A 59 10.85 11.33 -27.88
C LEU A 59 11.25 12.78 -28.15
N ASN A 60 11.90 13.45 -27.19
CA ASN A 60 12.39 14.81 -27.37
C ASN A 60 13.75 14.87 -28.07
N GLN A 61 14.48 13.74 -28.14
CA GLN A 61 15.78 13.64 -28.82
C GLN A 61 15.66 13.34 -30.33
N ASP A 62 14.51 12.83 -30.79
CA ASP A 62 14.23 12.58 -32.23
C ASP A 62 13.79 13.85 -33.00
N LYS A 63 14.02 15.04 -32.44
CA LYS A 63 13.56 16.32 -33.01
C LYS A 63 14.64 17.11 -33.76
N ASP A 64 15.76 16.46 -34.05
CA ASP A 64 16.80 16.92 -34.97
C ASP A 64 16.70 16.21 -36.33
#